data_AF-A0A3M7NJW3-F1
#
_entry.id   AF-A0A3M7NJW3-F1
#
_cell.length_a   1.000
_cell.length_b   1.000
_cell.length_c   1.000
_cell.angle_alpha   90.00
_cell.angle_beta   90.00
_cell.angle_gamma   90.00
#
_symmetry.space_group_name_H-M   'P 1'
#
loop_
_entity.id
_entity.type
_entity.pdbx_description
1 polymer ?
#
loop_
_entity_poly.entity_id
_entity_poly.type
_entity_poly.pdbx_seq_one_letter_code
_entity_poly.pdbx_strand_id
1 'polypeptide(L)'
;MSRGAMYAKMAGVFTICAVGAPMLMYYVVPAEGELFKQFSPELQQRNLENRERRQREYEDFLGKLKEYSRSDKPIWQAAAEAQEKARQELLAREKEGAAETERIRAEMAREMRRG
;
A
#
# COMPACT_ATOMS: atom_id res chain seq x y z
N MET A 1 15.30 -37.41 -37.68
CA MET A 1 15.80 -36.07 -37.30
C MET A 1 17.04 -36.25 -36.43
N SER A 2 18.17 -35.59 -36.76
CA SER A 2 19.36 -35.65 -35.91
C SER A 2 19.11 -34.91 -34.60
N ARG A 3 19.72 -35.37 -33.50
CA ARG A 3 19.60 -34.73 -32.18
C ARG A 3 20.03 -33.26 -32.21
N GLY A 4 21.02 -32.91 -33.04
CA GLY A 4 21.46 -31.53 -33.25
C GLY A 4 20.37 -30.61 -33.81
N ALA A 5 19.57 -31.08 -34.77
CA ALA A 5 18.45 -30.29 -35.31
C ALA A 5 17.34 -30.08 -34.27
N MET A 6 17.14 -31.03 -33.36
CA MET A 6 16.19 -30.88 -32.24
C MET A 6 16.68 -29.84 -31.22
N TYR A 7 17.95 -29.89 -30.81
CA TYR A 7 18.51 -28.91 -29.87
C TYR A 7 18.52 -27.50 -30.46
N ALA A 8 18.82 -27.34 -31.75
CA ALA A 8 18.76 -26.05 -32.42
C ALA A 8 17.34 -25.43 -32.40
N LYS A 9 16.30 -26.25 -32.64
CA LYS A 9 14.90 -25.79 -32.54
C LYS A 9 14.54 -25.39 -31.11
N MET A 10 14.93 -26.19 -30.12
CA MET A 10 14.66 -25.89 -28.71
C MET A 10 15.36 -24.62 -28.24
N ALA A 11 16.62 -24.42 -28.64
CA ALA A 11 17.35 -23.19 -28.35
C ALA A 11 16.69 -21.97 -29.02
N GLY A 12 16.24 -22.10 -30.27
CA GLY A 12 15.53 -21.03 -30.97
C GLY A 12 14.25 -20.60 -30.25
N VAL A 13 13.41 -21.57 -29.85
CA VAL A 13 12.18 -21.30 -29.09
C VAL A 13 12.50 -20.67 -27.74
N PHE A 14 13.49 -21.19 -27.02
CA PHE A 14 13.91 -20.64 -25.73
C PHE A 14 14.33 -19.18 -25.84
N THR A 15 15.14 -18.84 -26.84
CA THR A 15 15.59 -17.46 -27.07
C THR A 15 14.42 -16.53 -27.39
N ILE A 16 13.47 -16.97 -28.21
CA ILE A 16 12.27 -16.19 -28.52
C ILE A 16 11.44 -15.94 -27.25
N CYS A 17 11.25 -16.95 -26.39
CA CYS A 17 10.51 -16.75 -25.15
C CYS A 17 11.26 -15.88 -24.14
N ALA A 18 12.56 -16.11 -23.97
CA ALA A 18 13.38 -15.42 -22.98
C ALA A 18 13.65 -13.95 -23.35
N VAL A 19 13.82 -13.64 -24.64
CA VAL A 19 14.13 -12.28 -25.13
C VAL A 19 12.90 -11.59 -25.70
N GLY A 20 12.06 -12.34 -26.43
CA GLY A 20 10.87 -11.79 -27.07
C GLY A 20 9.82 -11.34 -26.08
N ALA A 21 9.66 -12.00 -24.93
CA ALA A 21 8.71 -11.55 -23.91
C ALA A 21 9.11 -10.19 -23.29
N PRO A 22 10.36 -9.98 -22.81
CA PRO A 22 10.80 -8.65 -22.39
C PRO A 22 10.73 -7.60 -23.51
N MET A 23 11.11 -7.96 -24.74
CA MET A 23 11.07 -7.03 -25.88
C MET A 23 9.65 -6.56 -26.19
N LEU A 24 8.68 -7.47 -26.19
CA LEU A 24 7.26 -7.13 -26.37
C LEU A 24 6.75 -6.25 -25.23
N MET A 25 7.17 -6.53 -24.00
CA MET A 25 6.80 -5.73 -22.83
C MET A 25 7.31 -4.30 -22.96
N TYR A 26 8.58 -4.09 -23.33
CA TYR A 26 9.12 -2.74 -23.58
C TYR A 26 8.46 -2.03 -24.76
N TYR A 27 7.96 -2.75 -25.75
CA TYR A 27 7.26 -2.16 -26.89
C TYR A 27 5.85 -1.66 -26.54
N VAL A 28 5.14 -2.39 -25.68
CA VAL A 28 3.73 -2.09 -25.34
C VAL A 28 3.61 -1.18 -24.12
N VAL A 29 4.54 -1.30 -23.16
CA VAL A 29 4.50 -0.47 -21.96
C VAL A 29 4.89 0.97 -22.33
N PRO A 30 4.02 1.96 -22.07
CA PRO A 30 4.32 3.36 -22.38
C PRO A 30 5.54 3.84 -21.59
N ALA A 31 6.30 4.78 -22.16
CA ALA A 31 7.50 5.29 -21.53
C ALA A 31 7.19 6.07 -20.24
N GLU A 32 8.19 6.21 -19.36
CA GLU A 32 8.04 6.92 -18.09
C GLU A 32 7.49 8.34 -18.32
N GLY A 33 6.33 8.63 -17.73
CA GLY A 33 5.68 9.94 -17.82
C GLY A 33 4.78 10.17 -19.04
N GLU A 34 4.73 9.27 -20.04
CA GLU A 34 3.77 9.38 -21.15
C GLU A 34 2.33 9.23 -20.67
N LEU A 35 2.08 8.27 -19.77
CA LEU A 35 0.76 8.07 -19.16
C LEU A 35 0.30 9.33 -18.38
N PHE A 36 1.23 10.01 -17.72
CA PHE A 36 0.92 11.22 -16.96
C PHE A 36 0.46 12.38 -17.87
N LYS A 37 1.06 12.51 -19.06
CA LYS A 37 0.69 13.53 -20.06
C LYS A 37 -0.71 13.31 -20.62
N GLN A 38 -1.19 12.07 -20.66
CA GLN A 38 -2.53 11.72 -21.14
C GLN A 38 -3.64 11.97 -20.10
N PHE A 39 -3.29 12.20 -18.84
CA PHE A 39 -4.27 12.50 -17.79
C PHE A 39 -4.89 13.88 -17.96
N SER A 40 -6.13 14.04 -17.48
CA SER A 40 -6.77 15.35 -17.37
C SER A 40 -5.97 16.27 -16.43
N PRO A 41 -6.01 17.60 -16.62
CA PRO A 41 -5.23 18.54 -15.80
C PRO A 41 -5.54 18.43 -14.30
N GLU A 42 -6.79 18.14 -13.94
CA GLU A 42 -7.18 17.88 -12.55
C GLU A 42 -6.47 16.64 -11.98
N LEU A 43 -6.45 15.53 -12.72
CA LEU A 43 -5.80 14.30 -12.30
C LEU A 43 -4.27 14.43 -12.21
N GLN A 44 -3.68 15.26 -13.07
CA GLN A 44 -2.25 15.57 -13.00
C GLN A 44 -1.91 16.28 -11.68
N GLN A 45 -2.66 17.34 -11.34
CA GLN A 45 -2.49 18.06 -10.07
C GLN A 45 -2.65 17.12 -8.87
N ARG A 46 -3.74 16.34 -8.86
CA ARG A 46 -4.01 15.40 -7.77
C ARG A 46 -2.94 14.32 -7.62
N ASN A 47 -2.29 13.91 -8.71
CA ASN A 47 -1.18 12.95 -8.66
C ASN A 47 0.09 13.56 -8.09
N LEU A 48 0.35 14.83 -8.38
CA LEU A 48 1.50 15.58 -7.87
C LEU A 48 1.34 15.83 -6.37
N GLU A 49 0.18 16.32 -5.94
CA GLU A 49 -0.14 16.54 -4.53
C GLU A 49 -0.05 15.25 -3.70
N ASN A 50 -0.56 14.14 -4.24
CA ASN A 50 -0.56 12.86 -3.54
C ASN A 50 0.76 12.10 -3.65
N ARG A 51 1.78 12.63 -4.34
CA ARG A 51 3.05 11.92 -4.53
C ARG A 51 3.74 11.62 -3.21
N GLU A 52 3.88 12.63 -2.36
CA GLU A 52 4.49 12.47 -1.04
C GLU A 52 3.67 11.54 -0.15
N ARG A 53 2.34 11.68 -0.19
CA ARG A 53 1.44 10.81 0.59
C ARG A 53 1.63 9.34 0.19
N ARG A 54 1.63 9.03 -1.11
CA ARG A 54 1.87 7.67 -1.62
C ARG A 54 3.23 7.12 -1.20
N GLN A 55 4.27 7.95 -1.22
CA GLN A 55 5.60 7.53 -0.79
C GLN A 55 5.61 7.15 0.69
N ARG A 56 4.99 7.97 1.54
CA ARG A 56 4.86 7.69 2.99
C ARG A 56 4.02 6.45 3.25
N GLU A 57 2.87 6.31 2.58
CA GLU A 57 1.99 5.13 2.69
C GLU A 57 2.74 3.85 2.28
N TYR A 58 3.57 3.93 1.23
CA TYR A 58 4.38 2.80 0.77
C TYR A 58 5.48 2.42 1.77
N GLU A 59 6.18 3.40 2.34
CA GLU A 59 7.19 3.17 3.37
C GLU A 59 6.59 2.56 4.64
N ASP A 60 5.44 3.07 5.09
CA ASP A 60 4.68 2.52 6.21
C ASP A 60 4.23 1.07 5.94
N PHE A 61 3.70 0.82 4.74
CA PHE A 61 3.33 -0.52 4.30
C PHE A 61 4.53 -1.49 4.33
N LEU A 62 5.69 -1.08 3.80
CA LEU A 62 6.90 -1.90 3.86
C LEU A 62 7.38 -2.12 5.30
N GLY A 63 7.23 -1.13 6.17
CA GLY A 63 7.51 -1.26 7.60
C GLY A 63 6.68 -2.36 8.24
N LYS A 64 5.35 -2.29 8.08
CA LYS A 64 4.40 -3.31 8.56
C LYS A 64 4.66 -4.67 7.96
N LEU A 65 4.95 -4.75 6.66
CA LEU A 65 5.25 -6.02 5.99
C LEU A 65 6.49 -6.70 6.57
N LYS A 66 7.55 -5.93 6.86
CA LYS A 66 8.76 -6.42 7.52
C LYS A 66 8.50 -6.86 8.96
N GLU A 67 7.58 -6.21 9.66
CA GLU A 67 7.16 -6.61 11.00
C GLU A 67 6.40 -7.94 10.94
N TYR A 68 5.43 -8.06 10.03
CA TYR A 68 4.63 -9.28 9.86
C TYR A 68 5.45 -10.46 9.37
N SER A 69 6.46 -10.22 8.52
CA SER A 69 7.35 -11.29 8.02
C SER A 69 8.24 -11.88 9.10
N ARG A 70 8.38 -11.22 10.27
CA ARG A 70 9.13 -11.78 11.42
C ARG A 70 8.28 -12.72 12.27
N SER A 71 6.96 -12.75 12.07
CA SER A 71 6.08 -13.68 12.75
C SER A 71 6.11 -15.05 12.07
N ASP A 72 5.99 -16.11 12.87
CA ASP A 72 5.82 -17.47 12.35
C ASP A 72 4.43 -17.70 11.71
N LYS A 73 3.52 -16.72 11.84
CA LYS A 73 2.18 -16.77 11.24
C LYS A 73 2.20 -16.29 9.79
N PRO A 74 1.28 -16.76 8.93
CA PRO A 74 1.08 -16.20 7.61
C PRO A 74 0.82 -14.68 7.67
N ILE A 75 1.42 -13.93 6.75
CA ILE A 75 1.37 -12.45 6.72
C ILE A 75 -0.08 -11.92 6.77
N TRP A 76 -1.02 -12.58 6.10
CA TRP A 76 -2.43 -12.16 6.11
C TRP A 76 -3.10 -12.31 7.49
N GLN A 77 -2.72 -13.32 8.28
CA GLN A 77 -3.22 -13.49 9.65
C GLN A 77 -2.61 -12.43 10.57
N ALA A 78 -1.29 -12.21 10.48
CA ALA A 78 -0.60 -11.18 11.27
C ALA A 78 -1.15 -9.76 10.97
N ALA A 79 -1.43 -9.47 9.70
CA ALA A 79 -2.03 -8.20 9.29
C ALA A 79 -3.47 -8.04 9.83
N ALA A 80 -4.29 -9.09 9.77
CA ALA A 80 -5.66 -9.06 10.31
C ALA A 80 -5.66 -8.86 11.84
N GLU A 81 -4.77 -9.54 12.57
CA GLU A 81 -4.61 -9.35 14.01
C GLU A 81 -4.16 -7.93 14.37
N ALA A 82 -3.21 -7.36 13.61
CA ALA A 82 -2.76 -5.98 13.80
C ALA A 82 -3.88 -4.97 13.52
N GLN A 83 -4.70 -5.19 12.49
CA GLN A 83 -5.85 -4.36 12.17
C GLN A 83 -6.91 -4.41 13.26
N GLU A 84 -7.19 -5.58 13.81
CA GLU A 84 -8.16 -5.75 14.91
C GLU A 84 -7.67 -5.05 16.18
N LYS A 85 -6.37 -5.18 16.52
CA LYS A 85 -5.77 -4.43 17.64
C LYS A 85 -5.88 -2.92 17.45
N ALA A 86 -5.52 -2.41 16.27
CA ALA A 86 -5.62 -0.99 15.95
C ALA A 86 -7.07 -0.46 16.08
N ARG A 87 -8.06 -1.27 15.67
CA ARG A 87 -9.48 -0.93 15.83
C ARG A 87 -9.88 -0.88 17.30
N GLN A 88 -9.46 -1.84 18.10
CA GLN A 88 -9.76 -1.89 19.54
C GLN A 88 -9.14 -0.71 20.28
N GLU A 89 -7.89 -0.34 19.95
CA GLU A 89 -7.21 0.83 20.51
C GLU A 89 -7.92 2.14 20.14
N LEU A 90 -8.40 2.27 18.90
CA LEU A 90 -9.17 3.44 18.47
C LEU A 90 -10.45 3.58 19.29
N LEU A 91 -11.21 2.50 19.44
CA LEU A 91 -12.45 2.47 20.21
C LEU A 91 -12.21 2.75 21.70
N ALA A 92 -11.09 2.27 22.26
CA ALA A 92 -10.71 2.56 23.63
C ALA A 92 -10.41 4.06 23.82
N ARG A 93 -9.62 4.65 22.92
CA ARG A 93 -9.29 6.09 22.94
C ARG A 93 -10.53 6.98 22.78
N GLU A 94 -11.46 6.61 21.91
CA GLU A 94 -12.71 7.35 21.75
C GLU A 94 -13.55 7.34 23.03
N LYS A 95 -13.63 6.20 23.72
CA LYS A 95 -14.35 6.09 25.01
C LYS A 95 -13.68 6.91 26.11
N GLU A 96 -12.36 6.87 26.19
CA GLU A 96 -11.59 7.67 27.16
C GLU A 96 -11.78 9.17 26.90
N GLY A 97 -11.68 9.61 25.64
CA GLY A 97 -11.92 10.99 25.25
C GLY A 97 -13.35 11.45 25.53
N ALA A 98 -14.35 10.59 25.27
CA ALA A 98 -15.74 10.89 25.62
C ALA A 98 -15.91 11.07 27.14
N ALA A 99 -15.37 10.16 27.94
CA ALA A 99 -15.43 10.24 29.41
C ALA A 99 -14.72 11.49 29.95
N GLU A 100 -13.59 11.90 29.35
CA GLU A 100 -12.87 13.12 29.71
C GLU A 100 -13.68 14.37 29.37
N THR A 101 -14.28 14.45 28.17
CA THR A 101 -15.12 15.59 27.80
C THR A 101 -16.37 15.72 28.69
N GLU A 102 -16.97 14.60 29.10
CA GLU A 102 -18.08 14.59 30.06
C GLU A 102 -17.66 15.09 31.44
N ARG A 103 -16.48 14.70 31.93
CA ARG A 103 -15.92 15.20 33.19
C ARG A 103 -15.70 16.71 33.15
N ILE A 104 -15.08 17.22 32.09
CA ILE A 104 -14.84 18.65 31.89
C ILE A 104 -16.17 19.42 31.84
N ARG A 105 -17.18 18.91 31.11
CA ARG A 105 -18.53 19.51 31.07
C ARG A 105 -19.20 19.54 32.44
N ALA A 106 -19.08 18.45 33.21
CA ALA A 106 -19.65 18.37 34.55
C ALA A 106 -18.98 19.35 35.53
N GLU A 107 -17.67 19.54 35.45
CA GLU A 107 -16.93 20.54 36.23
C GLU A 107 -17.33 21.97 35.86
N MET A 108 -17.38 22.32 34.57
CA MET A 108 -17.85 23.64 34.12
C MET A 108 -19.28 23.94 34.59
N ALA A 109 -20.17 22.95 34.55
CA ALA A 109 -21.55 23.09 35.03
C ALA A 109 -21.68 23.21 36.56
N ARG A 110 -20.66 22.80 37.32
CA ARG A 110 -20.58 22.99 38.78
C ARG A 110 -20.04 24.37 39.12
N GLU A 111 -19.00 24.83 38.45
CA GLU A 111 -18.44 26.19 38.61
C GLU A 111 -19.48 27.27 38.26
N MET A 112 -20.20 27.10 37.15
CA MET A 112 -21.28 28.01 36.72
C MET A 112 -22.47 28.08 37.69
N ARG A 113 -22.64 27.09 38.58
CA ARG A 113 -23.68 27.08 39.62
C ARG A 113 -23.19 27.66 40.96
N ARG A 114 -21.87 27.89 41.09
CA ARG A 114 -21.22 28.35 42.32
C ARG A 114 -20.90 29.84 42.28
N GLY A 115 -20.80 30.45 41.10
CA GLY A 115 -20.82 31.89 40.87
C GLY A 115 -22.24 32.41 40.66
#